data_AF-A0A9E3DFG2-F1
#
_entry.id   AF-A0A9E3DFG2-F1
#
_cell.length_a   1.000
_cell.length_b   1.000
_cell.length_c   1.000
_cell.angle_alpha   90.00
_cell.angle_beta   90.00
_cell.angle_gamma   90.00
#
_symmetry.space_group_name_H-M   'P 1'
#
loop_
_entity.id
_entity.type
_entity.pdbx_description
1 polymer ?
#
loop_
_entity_poly.entity_id
_entity_poly.type
_entity_poly.pdbx_seq_one_letter_code
_entity_poly.pdbx_strand_id
1 'polypeptide(L)'
;MHNQPRYKPFAESEFFSDHRSARPALEGTVARGHLRLDAARYTGKIGENDVTSFPFPITRADLARGQQRYNIYCSPCHSRVGDANGQVVRRGFRQPPSYHIPRLRQAAVGHFFDVITNGYGSMASYASRVSPDDRWRITAYIRALQLSQDATMADVPADQRDHMEAQPEQPTPQITNEAPPNPAMAMPGQAPAPQGARPPGEKK
;
A
#
# COMPACT_ATOMS: atom_id res chain seq x y z
N MET A 1 -35.04 -9.56 16.63
CA MET A 1 -33.78 -8.96 17.13
C MET A 1 -32.88 -8.44 15.99
N HIS A 2 -33.45 -7.96 14.86
CA HIS A 2 -32.68 -7.42 13.73
C HIS A 2 -31.93 -6.14 14.10
N ASN A 3 -32.62 -5.22 14.80
CA ASN A 3 -32.04 -4.05 15.46
C ASN A 3 -32.02 -4.30 16.97
N GLN A 4 -30.84 -4.11 17.57
CA GLN A 4 -30.60 -4.35 18.99
C GLN A 4 -30.34 -3.01 19.66
N PRO A 5 -30.69 -2.83 20.96
CA PRO A 5 -30.45 -1.58 21.69
C PRO A 5 -28.98 -1.44 22.11
N ARG A 6 -28.07 -1.45 21.12
CA ARG A 6 -26.63 -1.19 21.28
C ARG A 6 -26.08 -0.59 19.99
N TYR A 7 -25.06 0.25 20.11
CA TYR A 7 -24.36 0.75 18.93
C TYR A 7 -23.41 -0.29 18.36
N LYS A 8 -23.48 -0.49 17.04
CA LYS A 8 -22.47 -1.20 16.24
C LYS A 8 -21.41 -0.20 15.75
N PRO A 9 -20.20 -0.64 15.35
CA PRO A 9 -19.24 0.24 14.69
C PRO A 9 -19.90 0.98 13.51
N PHE A 10 -19.68 2.30 13.45
CA PHE A 10 -20.26 3.22 12.44
C PHE A 10 -21.79 3.36 12.46
N ALA A 11 -22.47 2.90 13.51
CA ALA A 11 -23.89 3.21 13.69
C ALA A 11 -24.10 4.69 13.98
N GLU A 12 -25.23 5.24 13.56
CA GLU A 12 -25.68 6.57 13.98
C GLU A 12 -26.00 6.58 15.48
N SER A 13 -25.84 7.75 16.11
CA SER A 13 -26.25 8.01 17.49
C SER A 13 -27.11 9.26 17.56
N GLU A 14 -28.24 9.20 18.27
CA GLU A 14 -29.09 10.38 18.52
C GLU A 14 -28.64 11.16 19.77
N PHE A 15 -27.71 10.61 20.56
CA PHE A 15 -27.27 11.22 21.82
C PHE A 15 -26.24 12.34 21.62
N PHE A 16 -25.35 12.21 20.63
CA PHE A 16 -24.30 13.19 20.36
C PHE A 16 -24.67 14.07 19.17
N SER A 17 -24.34 15.36 19.24
CA SER A 17 -24.69 16.35 18.21
C SER A 17 -24.03 16.10 16.84
N ASP A 18 -22.98 15.29 16.78
CA ASP A 18 -22.29 14.90 15.54
C ASP A 18 -22.82 13.58 14.96
N HIS A 19 -23.87 13.01 15.57
CA HIS A 19 -24.51 11.76 15.19
C HIS A 19 -23.60 10.52 15.17
N ARG A 20 -22.39 10.61 15.74
CA ARG A 20 -21.41 9.52 15.71
C ARG A 20 -21.48 8.69 16.98
N SER A 21 -21.75 7.39 16.84
CA SER A 21 -21.53 6.43 17.93
C SER A 21 -20.04 6.23 18.28
N ALA A 22 -19.15 6.31 17.28
CA ALA A 22 -17.71 6.18 17.47
C ALA A 22 -17.09 7.52 17.92
N ARG A 23 -16.77 7.61 19.22
CA ARG A 23 -16.16 8.80 19.84
C ARG A 23 -14.65 8.85 19.60
N PRO A 24 -14.07 10.04 19.39
CA PRO A 24 -12.62 10.19 19.36
C PRO A 24 -12.03 9.82 20.74
N ALA A 25 -10.83 9.25 20.72
CA ALA A 25 -10.06 9.09 21.95
C ALA A 25 -9.63 10.47 22.48
N LEU A 26 -9.45 10.60 23.79
CA LEU A 26 -8.86 11.79 24.39
C LEU A 26 -7.37 11.85 24.03
N GLU A 27 -6.90 13.05 23.70
CA GLU A 27 -5.51 13.30 23.32
C GLU A 27 -4.54 12.84 24.42
N GLY A 28 -3.39 12.29 24.04
CA GLY A 28 -2.41 11.73 24.98
C GLY A 28 -2.76 10.39 25.62
N THR A 29 -3.94 9.82 25.36
CA THR A 29 -4.32 8.50 25.90
C THR A 29 -3.56 7.37 25.19
N VAL A 30 -2.91 6.49 25.97
CA VAL A 30 -2.23 5.30 25.45
C VAL A 30 -3.01 4.04 25.82
N ALA A 31 -3.51 3.33 24.82
CA ALA A 31 -4.19 2.05 25.03
C ALA A 31 -3.21 0.94 25.47
N ARG A 32 -3.69 -0.02 26.27
CA ARG A 32 -2.89 -1.20 26.65
C ARG A 32 -2.43 -1.95 25.39
N GLY A 33 -1.15 -2.29 25.32
CA GLY A 33 -0.55 -2.94 24.14
C GLY A 33 -0.15 -1.98 23.01
N HIS A 34 -0.44 -0.68 23.13
CA HIS A 34 -0.07 0.35 22.16
C HIS A 34 1.05 1.27 22.66
N LEU A 35 1.80 0.86 23.68
CA LEU A 35 2.97 1.60 24.15
C LEU A 35 4.08 1.52 23.09
N ARG A 36 4.58 2.67 22.65
CA ARG A 36 5.54 2.80 21.54
C ARG A 36 6.86 3.40 22.05
N LEU A 37 7.66 2.59 22.74
CA LEU A 37 8.92 3.04 23.33
C LEU A 37 10.08 3.12 22.34
N ASP A 38 10.07 2.29 21.30
CA ASP A 38 11.09 2.29 20.25
C ASP A 38 10.82 3.44 19.26
N ALA A 39 11.45 4.59 19.51
CA ALA A 39 11.32 5.77 18.67
C ALA A 39 11.72 5.46 17.21
N ALA A 40 12.86 4.79 17.00
CA ALA A 40 13.33 4.44 15.67
C ALA A 40 12.27 3.65 14.90
N ARG A 41 11.62 2.66 15.53
CA ARG A 41 10.56 1.85 14.90
C ARG A 41 9.26 2.60 14.66
N TYR A 42 8.83 3.45 15.60
CA TYR A 42 7.48 4.03 15.56
C TYR A 42 7.40 5.45 14.99
N THR A 43 8.52 6.14 14.88
CA THR A 43 8.62 7.50 14.30
C THR A 43 9.56 7.55 13.10
N GLY A 44 10.49 6.59 12.95
CA GLY A 44 11.55 6.66 11.95
C GLY A 44 12.67 7.63 12.32
N LYS A 45 12.73 8.08 13.58
CA LYS A 45 13.71 9.07 14.06
C LYS A 45 14.38 8.63 15.36
N ILE A 46 15.61 9.11 15.57
CA ILE A 46 16.30 9.10 16.86
C ILE A 46 16.65 10.55 17.20
N GLY A 47 16.01 11.09 18.23
CA GLY A 47 15.95 12.54 18.44
C GLY A 47 15.27 13.21 17.23
N GLU A 48 15.90 14.24 16.69
CA GLU A 48 15.42 14.97 15.50
C GLU A 48 15.87 14.34 14.17
N ASN A 49 16.76 13.34 14.21
CA ASN A 49 17.39 12.79 13.01
C ASN A 49 16.63 11.57 12.47
N ASP A 50 16.39 11.55 11.16
CA ASP A 50 15.86 10.37 10.48
C ASP A 50 16.84 9.19 10.55
N VAL A 51 16.34 8.00 10.85
CA VAL A 51 17.18 6.79 10.89
C VAL A 51 17.59 6.36 9.48
N THR A 52 18.84 5.93 9.34
CA THR A 52 19.41 5.48 8.06
C THR A 52 19.30 3.96 7.85
N SER A 53 18.96 3.19 8.89
CA SER A 53 18.79 1.74 8.86
C SER A 53 17.36 1.31 9.17
N PHE A 54 17.00 0.10 8.73
CA PHE A 54 15.72 -0.51 9.06
C PHE A 54 15.74 -1.06 10.50
N PRO A 55 14.63 -0.95 11.26
CA PRO A 55 14.57 -1.45 12.64
C PRO A 55 14.43 -2.98 12.73
N PHE A 56 14.42 -3.69 11.60
CA PHE A 56 14.42 -5.15 11.52
C PHE A 56 15.03 -5.62 10.19
N PRO A 57 15.53 -6.86 10.10
CA PRO A 57 16.06 -7.42 8.86
C PRO A 57 14.98 -7.47 7.76
N ILE A 58 15.30 -6.98 6.57
CA ILE A 58 14.39 -7.03 5.43
C ILE A 58 14.57 -8.35 4.69
N THR A 59 13.52 -9.17 4.68
CA THR A 59 13.48 -10.43 3.92
C THR A 59 12.80 -10.28 2.56
N ARG A 60 12.88 -11.30 1.71
CA ARG A 60 12.08 -11.35 0.46
C ARG A 60 10.57 -11.29 0.73
N ALA A 61 10.11 -11.90 1.81
CA ALA A 61 8.70 -11.84 2.20
C ALA A 61 8.28 -10.42 2.60
N ASP A 62 9.16 -9.68 3.28
CA ASP A 62 8.94 -8.26 3.61
C ASP A 62 8.87 -7.39 2.36
N LEU A 63 9.74 -7.63 1.37
CA LEU A 63 9.68 -6.93 0.08
C LEU A 63 8.39 -7.24 -0.69
N ALA A 64 7.96 -8.51 -0.75
CA ALA A 64 6.70 -8.90 -1.39
C ALA A 64 5.49 -8.25 -0.70
N ARG A 65 5.49 -8.24 0.64
CA ARG A 65 4.48 -7.53 1.43
C ARG A 65 4.53 -6.02 1.20
N GLY A 66 5.72 -5.43 1.15
CA GLY A 66 5.95 -4.02 0.85
C GLY A 66 5.39 -3.63 -0.52
N GLN A 67 5.66 -4.44 -1.55
CA GLN A 67 5.12 -4.28 -2.90
C GLN A 67 3.59 -4.33 -2.90
N GLN A 68 3.00 -5.33 -2.23
CA GLN A 68 1.54 -5.45 -2.12
C GLN A 68 0.93 -4.18 -1.52
N ARG A 69 1.50 -3.69 -0.41
CA ARG A 69 0.99 -2.51 0.29
C ARG A 69 1.22 -1.22 -0.50
N TYR A 70 2.37 -1.08 -1.15
CA TYR A 70 2.68 0.02 -2.04
C TYR A 70 1.69 0.10 -3.20
N ASN A 71 1.40 -1.04 -3.83
CA ASN A 71 0.45 -1.10 -4.95
C ASN A 71 -0.97 -0.69 -4.52
N ILE A 72 -1.37 -0.98 -3.29
CA ILE A 72 -2.69 -0.61 -2.75
C ILE A 72 -2.76 0.89 -2.41
N TYR A 73 -1.78 1.42 -1.67
CA TYR A 73 -1.89 2.76 -1.07
C TYR A 73 -1.10 3.84 -1.79
N CYS A 74 0.02 3.50 -2.45
CA CYS A 74 0.99 4.48 -2.93
C CYS A 74 0.95 4.63 -4.46
N SER A 75 0.86 3.51 -5.19
CA SER A 75 0.90 3.51 -6.65
C SER A 75 -0.18 4.33 -7.38
N PRO A 76 -1.39 4.56 -6.82
CA PRO A 76 -2.35 5.45 -7.48
C PRO A 76 -1.80 6.85 -7.75
N CYS A 77 -0.91 7.35 -6.87
CA CYS A 77 -0.23 8.64 -7.01
C CYS A 77 1.21 8.48 -7.53
N HIS A 78 1.98 7.53 -6.98
CA HIS A 78 3.41 7.40 -7.24
C HIS A 78 3.78 6.49 -8.43
N SER A 79 2.77 5.93 -9.11
CA SER A 79 2.88 4.86 -10.11
C SER A 79 3.43 3.54 -9.55
N ARG A 80 3.44 2.47 -10.35
CA ARG A 80 4.00 1.18 -9.92
C ARG A 80 5.53 1.13 -9.98
N VAL A 81 6.13 2.01 -10.80
CA VAL A 81 7.58 2.10 -11.01
C VAL A 81 8.22 3.22 -10.21
N GLY A 82 7.43 4.02 -9.48
CA GLY A 82 7.94 5.07 -8.60
C GLY A 82 8.32 6.37 -9.31
N ASP A 83 7.93 6.54 -10.57
CA ASP A 83 8.20 7.73 -11.41
C ASP A 83 7.25 8.91 -11.13
N ALA A 84 6.35 8.77 -10.14
CA ALA A 84 5.33 9.76 -9.78
C ALA A 84 4.24 10.02 -10.82
N ASN A 85 4.10 9.18 -11.84
CA ASN A 85 3.06 9.32 -12.87
C ASN A 85 1.87 8.37 -12.63
N GLY A 86 1.33 8.37 -11.41
CA GLY A 86 0.18 7.54 -11.04
C GLY A 86 -1.13 7.95 -11.74
N GLN A 87 -2.12 7.07 -11.74
CA GLN A 87 -3.41 7.30 -12.40
C GLN A 87 -4.14 8.56 -11.91
N VAL A 88 -4.05 8.90 -10.62
CA VAL A 88 -4.72 10.10 -10.11
C VAL A 88 -4.01 11.38 -10.55
N VAL A 89 -2.68 11.34 -10.67
CA VAL A 89 -1.87 12.47 -11.19
C VAL A 89 -2.24 12.74 -12.64
N ARG A 90 -2.36 11.69 -13.45
CA ARG A 90 -2.82 11.77 -14.85
C ARG A 90 -4.24 12.34 -15.00
N ARG A 91 -5.00 12.44 -13.90
CA ARG A 91 -6.36 12.99 -13.86
C ARG A 91 -6.41 14.37 -13.18
N GLY A 92 -5.27 15.04 -13.00
CA GLY A 92 -5.19 16.43 -12.54
C GLY A 92 -4.78 16.62 -11.08
N PHE A 93 -4.47 15.55 -10.34
CA PHE A 93 -3.87 15.70 -9.01
C PHE A 93 -2.43 16.21 -9.11
N ARG A 94 -1.98 16.99 -8.12
CA ARG A 94 -0.60 17.49 -8.07
C ARG A 94 0.38 16.32 -8.09
N GLN A 95 1.32 16.35 -9.03
CA GLN A 95 2.34 15.32 -9.18
C GLN A 95 3.29 15.32 -7.97
N PRO A 96 3.52 14.15 -7.31
CA PRO A 96 4.55 14.03 -6.28
C PRO A 96 5.96 14.00 -6.90
N PRO A 97 7.03 14.13 -6.11
CA PRO A 97 8.38 13.87 -6.62
C PRO A 97 8.55 12.39 -7.00
N SER A 98 9.25 12.12 -8.11
CA SER A 98 9.71 10.78 -8.48
C SER A 98 10.70 10.25 -7.44
N TYR A 99 10.62 8.97 -7.09
CA TYR A 99 11.55 8.35 -6.14
C TYR A 99 12.98 8.24 -6.68
N HIS A 100 13.15 8.40 -8.00
CA HIS A 100 14.44 8.22 -8.70
C HIS A 100 15.33 9.47 -8.68
N ILE A 101 14.82 10.60 -8.20
CA ILE A 101 15.63 11.82 -8.10
C ILE A 101 16.76 11.66 -7.06
N PRO A 102 17.95 12.24 -7.28
CA PRO A 102 19.10 12.07 -6.38
C PRO A 102 18.78 12.38 -4.92
N ARG A 103 18.04 13.47 -4.67
CA ARG A 103 17.62 13.87 -3.31
C ARG A 103 16.88 12.75 -2.56
N LEU A 104 15.99 12.02 -3.22
CA LEU A 104 15.21 10.95 -2.58
C LEU A 104 15.97 9.62 -2.55
N ARG A 105 16.87 9.35 -3.50
CA ARG A 105 17.80 8.22 -3.38
C ARG A 105 18.71 8.37 -2.16
N GLN A 106 19.19 9.58 -1.89
CA GLN A 106 20.09 9.90 -0.77
C GLN A 106 19.38 10.17 0.56
N ALA A 107 18.06 10.39 0.58
CA ALA A 107 17.30 10.58 1.80
C ALA A 107 17.44 9.36 2.74
N ALA A 108 17.32 9.53 4.05
CA ALA A 108 17.34 8.43 5.01
C ALA A 108 16.07 7.55 4.89
N VAL A 109 16.10 6.27 5.33
CA VAL A 109 14.90 5.42 5.30
C VAL A 109 13.81 5.93 6.26
N GLY A 110 14.21 6.54 7.37
CA GLY A 110 13.31 7.22 8.31
C GLY A 110 12.45 8.29 7.67
N HIS A 111 12.99 9.04 6.70
CA HIS A 111 12.25 10.08 5.97
C HIS A 111 11.00 9.52 5.31
N PHE A 112 11.10 8.38 4.62
CA PHE A 112 9.95 7.77 3.95
C PHE A 112 8.92 7.26 4.95
N PHE A 113 9.36 6.66 6.07
CA PHE A 113 8.46 6.23 7.12
C PHE A 113 7.69 7.41 7.72
N ASP A 114 8.38 8.53 7.98
CA ASP A 114 7.83 9.76 8.53
C ASP A 114 6.80 10.37 7.57
N VAL A 115 7.13 10.50 6.28
CA VAL A 115 6.22 11.00 5.24
C VAL A 115 4.96 10.14 5.14
N ILE A 116 5.07 8.82 5.21
CA ILE A 116 3.87 7.94 5.20
C ILE A 116 3.05 8.14 6.49
N THR A 117 3.71 8.34 7.62
CA THR A 117 3.08 8.46 8.94
C THR A 117 2.38 9.80 9.13
N ASN A 118 3.04 10.90 8.80
CA ASN A 118 2.59 12.25 9.12
C ASN A 118 2.08 13.02 7.90
N GLY A 119 2.32 12.50 6.69
CA GLY A 119 2.07 13.23 5.44
C GLY A 119 3.21 14.20 5.12
N TYR A 120 3.17 14.79 3.92
CA TYR A 120 4.16 15.77 3.49
C TYR A 120 3.63 16.62 2.33
N GLY A 121 3.62 17.94 2.50
CA GLY A 121 3.03 18.86 1.52
C GLY A 121 1.57 18.49 1.23
N SER A 122 1.25 18.13 -0.01
CA SER A 122 -0.10 17.69 -0.42
C SER A 122 -0.40 16.21 -0.10
N MET A 123 0.58 15.43 0.35
CA MET A 123 0.36 14.03 0.71
C MET A 123 -0.23 13.95 2.12
N ALA A 124 -1.42 13.35 2.24
CA ALA A 124 -2.06 13.09 3.52
C ALA A 124 -1.35 12.00 4.33
N SER A 125 -1.57 11.99 5.65
CA SER A 125 -1.14 10.90 6.52
C SER A 125 -1.85 9.57 6.17
N TYR A 126 -1.08 8.48 6.16
CA TYR A 126 -1.58 7.11 6.03
C TYR A 126 -1.59 6.35 7.35
N ALA A 127 -1.38 7.02 8.49
CA ALA A 127 -1.14 6.35 9.76
C ALA A 127 -2.30 5.46 10.24
N SER A 128 -3.53 5.83 9.91
CA SER A 128 -4.74 5.07 10.24
C SER A 128 -5.01 3.87 9.31
N ARG A 129 -4.32 3.80 8.17
CA ARG A 129 -4.57 2.81 7.11
C ARG A 129 -3.43 1.82 6.92
N VAL A 130 -2.20 2.22 7.27
CA VAL A 130 -0.99 1.41 7.12
C VAL A 130 -0.33 1.26 8.49
N SER A 131 -0.13 0.02 8.93
CA SER A 131 0.53 -0.27 10.22
C SER A 131 2.02 0.13 10.18
N PRO A 132 2.67 0.41 11.32
CA PRO A 132 4.10 0.75 11.35
C PRO A 132 4.98 -0.26 10.60
N ASP A 133 4.75 -1.55 10.78
CA ASP A 133 5.50 -2.61 10.09
C ASP A 133 5.32 -2.54 8.57
N ASP A 134 4.09 -2.34 8.08
CA ASP A 134 3.83 -2.23 6.65
C ASP A 134 4.40 -0.91 6.09
N ARG A 135 4.54 0.16 6.89
CA ARG A 135 5.24 1.40 6.45
C ARG A 135 6.73 1.14 6.21
N TRP A 136 7.40 0.42 7.11
CA TRP A 136 8.80 0.02 6.91
C TRP A 136 8.99 -0.86 5.69
N ARG A 137 8.07 -1.81 5.46
CA ARG A 137 8.09 -2.68 4.28
C ARG A 137 7.85 -1.90 2.98
N ILE A 138 6.94 -0.92 2.99
CA ILE A 138 6.77 0.00 1.85
C ILE A 138 8.07 0.77 1.61
N THR A 139 8.70 1.32 2.65
CA THR A 139 9.99 2.01 2.54
C THR A 139 11.06 1.10 1.94
N ALA A 140 11.13 -0.16 2.36
CA ALA A 140 12.04 -1.15 1.76
C ALA A 140 11.74 -1.38 0.28
N TYR A 141 10.47 -1.48 -0.10
CA TYR A 141 10.09 -1.60 -1.51
C TYR A 141 10.41 -0.35 -2.33
N ILE A 142 10.31 0.86 -1.75
CA ILE A 142 10.76 2.09 -2.40
C ILE A 142 12.27 2.02 -2.70
N ARG A 143 13.09 1.46 -1.81
CA ARG A 143 14.53 1.22 -2.09
C ARG A 143 14.74 0.24 -3.23
N ALA A 144 13.96 -0.83 -3.28
CA ALA A 144 14.01 -1.77 -4.40
C ALA A 144 13.64 -1.08 -5.72
N LEU A 145 12.64 -0.20 -5.74
CA LEU A 145 12.30 0.60 -6.93
C LEU A 145 13.46 1.51 -7.33
N GLN A 146 14.08 2.21 -6.39
CA GLN A 146 15.24 3.06 -6.67
C GLN A 146 16.39 2.27 -7.31
N LEU A 147 16.73 1.10 -6.75
CA LEU A 147 17.75 0.21 -7.31
C LEU A 147 17.33 -0.31 -8.70
N SER A 148 16.06 -0.60 -8.94
CA SER A 148 15.61 -1.13 -10.24
C SER A 148 15.89 -0.20 -11.43
N GLN A 149 16.11 1.10 -11.20
CA GLN A 149 16.39 2.08 -12.25
C GLN A 149 17.82 2.65 -12.21
N ASP A 150 18.63 2.25 -11.24
CA ASP A 150 19.95 2.85 -10.97
C ASP A 150 20.95 1.81 -10.41
N ALA A 151 20.70 0.52 -10.63
CA ALA A 151 21.62 -0.54 -10.25
C ALA A 151 22.86 -0.54 -11.14
N THR A 152 24.00 -0.76 -10.53
CA THR A 152 25.31 -0.92 -11.17
C THR A 152 25.85 -2.32 -10.93
N MET A 153 26.89 -2.72 -11.68
CA MET A 153 27.58 -4.00 -11.42
C MET A 153 28.20 -4.08 -10.02
N ALA A 154 28.43 -2.94 -9.36
CA ALA A 154 28.92 -2.92 -7.98
C ALA A 154 27.86 -3.42 -6.98
N ASP A 155 26.57 -3.30 -7.30
CA ASP A 155 25.45 -3.71 -6.45
C ASP A 155 25.17 -5.22 -6.51
N VAL A 156 25.76 -5.91 -7.49
CA VAL A 156 25.66 -7.37 -7.65
C VAL A 156 26.66 -8.05 -6.71
N PRO A 157 26.22 -9.00 -5.86
CA PRO A 157 27.12 -9.83 -5.06
C PRO A 157 28.20 -10.48 -5.93
N ALA A 158 29.44 -10.53 -5.43
CA ALA A 158 30.59 -10.98 -6.23
C ALA A 158 30.41 -12.39 -6.82
N ASP A 159 29.76 -13.28 -6.06
CA ASP A 159 29.41 -14.66 -6.45
C ASP A 159 28.34 -14.75 -7.55
N GLN A 160 27.68 -13.64 -7.89
CA GLN A 160 26.62 -13.58 -8.91
C GLN A 160 27.01 -12.76 -10.14
N ARG A 161 28.15 -12.08 -10.14
CA ARG A 161 28.59 -11.22 -11.27
C ARG A 161 28.85 -12.03 -12.54
N ASP A 162 29.54 -13.15 -12.40
CA ASP A 162 29.88 -14.04 -13.53
C ASP A 162 28.62 -14.60 -14.22
N HIS A 163 27.55 -14.82 -13.45
CA HIS A 163 26.26 -15.30 -13.97
C HIS A 163 25.45 -14.20 -14.69
N MET A 164 25.75 -12.92 -14.46
CA MET A 164 25.11 -11.79 -15.16
C MET A 164 25.85 -11.41 -16.45
N GLU A 165 27.19 -11.51 -16.46
CA GLU A 165 28.00 -11.28 -17.67
C GLU A 165 27.80 -12.37 -18.73
N ALA A 166 27.45 -13.59 -18.30
CA ALA A 166 27.22 -14.74 -19.19
C ALA A 166 25.80 -14.79 -19.81
N GLN A 167 24.88 -13.90 -19.42
CA GLN A 167 23.54 -13.87 -20.01
C GLN A 167 23.48 -12.85 -21.15
N PRO A 168 23.20 -13.27 -22.40
CA PRO A 168 22.94 -12.32 -23.47
C PRO A 168 21.74 -11.47 -23.09
N GLU A 169 21.86 -10.16 -23.35
CA GLU A 169 20.86 -9.12 -23.13
C GLU A 169 19.47 -9.64 -23.54
N GLN A 170 18.64 -9.99 -22.55
CA GLN A 170 17.26 -10.41 -22.85
C GLN A 170 16.54 -9.19 -23.40
N PRO A 171 15.87 -9.29 -24.56
CA PRO A 171 15.17 -8.16 -25.14
C PRO A 171 14.18 -7.62 -24.12
N THR A 172 14.23 -6.30 -23.90
CA THR A 172 13.33 -5.58 -23.00
C THR A 172 11.90 -6.06 -23.23
N PRO A 173 11.24 -6.69 -22.24
CA PRO A 173 9.88 -7.15 -22.44
C PRO A 173 9.02 -5.94 -22.80
N GLN A 174 8.42 -5.96 -23.98
CA GLN A 174 7.45 -4.96 -24.37
C GLN A 174 6.30 -5.05 -23.36
N ILE A 175 6.15 -4.02 -22.54
CA ILE A 175 4.95 -3.87 -21.71
C ILE A 175 3.81 -3.57 -22.69
N THR A 176 3.18 -4.63 -23.20
CA THR A 176 1.88 -4.49 -23.85
C THR A 176 0.88 -4.14 -22.75
N ASN A 177 0.03 -3.14 -22.99
CA ASN A 177 -1.05 -2.78 -22.08
C ASN A 177 -2.19 -3.82 -22.08
N GLU A 178 -1.91 -5.08 -22.41
CA GLU A 178 -2.89 -6.15 -22.31
C GLU A 178 -2.95 -6.63 -20.87
N ALA A 179 -4.09 -6.39 -20.24
CA ALA A 179 -4.44 -7.05 -18.99
C ALA A 179 -4.32 -8.57 -19.22
N PRO A 180 -3.65 -9.32 -18.34
CA PRO A 180 -3.71 -10.78 -18.41
C PRO A 180 -5.18 -11.20 -18.39
N PRO A 181 -5.59 -12.21 -19.18
CA PRO A 181 -6.96 -12.70 -19.13
C PRO A 181 -7.28 -13.04 -17.68
N ASN A 182 -8.37 -12.47 -17.18
CA ASN A 182 -8.91 -12.78 -15.87
C ASN A 182 -8.98 -14.32 -15.76
N PRO A 183 -8.36 -14.95 -14.75
CA PRO A 183 -8.66 -16.34 -14.48
C PRO A 183 -10.16 -16.36 -14.19
N ALA A 184 -10.93 -16.97 -15.08
CA ALA A 184 -12.36 -17.08 -14.95
C ALA A 184 -12.64 -17.59 -13.53
N MET A 185 -13.32 -16.77 -12.73
CA MET A 185 -13.92 -17.26 -11.50
C MET A 185 -14.95 -18.30 -11.93
N ALA A 186 -14.58 -19.58 -11.84
CA ALA A 186 -15.53 -20.66 -11.92
C ALA A 186 -16.48 -20.49 -10.72
N MET A 187 -17.65 -19.90 -10.99
CA MET A 187 -18.75 -19.88 -10.04
C MET A 187 -19.27 -21.31 -9.87
N PRO A 188 -19.43 -21.83 -8.65
CA PRO A 188 -20.04 -23.13 -8.45
C PRO A 188 -21.54 -23.06 -8.76
N GLY A 189 -21.97 -23.82 -9.77
CA GLY A 189 -23.28 -24.48 -9.86
C GLY A 189 -24.54 -23.61 -9.77
N GLN A 190 -24.94 -23.00 -10.88
CA GLN A 190 -26.34 -22.63 -11.09
C GLN A 190 -27.14 -23.92 -11.35
N ALA A 191 -28.04 -24.29 -10.44
CA ALA A 191 -29.00 -25.37 -10.69
C ALA A 191 -29.92 -25.02 -11.87
N PRO A 192 -30.30 -25.99 -12.74
CA PRO A 192 -31.15 -25.70 -13.88
C PRO A 192 -32.59 -25.38 -13.42
N ALA A 193 -33.18 -24.35 -14.04
CA ALA A 193 -34.57 -23.98 -13.84
C ALA A 193 -35.51 -25.10 -14.32
N PRO A 194 -36.60 -25.41 -13.59
CA PRO A 194 -37.58 -26.38 -14.06
C PRO A 194 -38.36 -25.79 -15.24
N GLN A 195 -38.42 -26.57 -16.32
CA GLN A 195 -39.25 -26.30 -17.49
C GLN A 195 -40.71 -26.61 -17.18
N GLY A 196 -41.61 -25.68 -17.53
CA GLY A 196 -43.01 -26.01 -17.84
C GLY A 196 -44.05 -25.61 -16.80
N ALA A 197 -44.68 -24.46 -17.02
CA ALA A 197 -46.10 -24.25 -16.72
C ALA A 197 -46.71 -23.35 -17.80
N ARG A 198 -47.68 -23.89 -18.54
CA ARG A 198 -48.53 -23.18 -19.52
C ARG A 198 -49.37 -22.09 -18.83
N PRO A 199 -49.71 -20.98 -19.53
CA PRO A 199 -50.72 -20.06 -19.02
C PRO A 199 -52.13 -20.61 -19.30
N PRO A 200 -53.10 -20.50 -18.38
CA PRO A 200 -54.50 -20.58 -18.75
C PRO A 200 -54.99 -19.20 -19.19
N GLY A 201 -55.68 -19.20 -20.33
CA GLY A 201 -56.19 -18.01 -20.99
C GLY A 201 -57.36 -17.33 -20.29
N GLU A 202 -57.69 -16.19 -20.88
CA GLU A 202 -58.88 -15.37 -20.69
C GLU A 202 -60.18 -16.18 -20.63
N LYS A 203 -61.13 -15.74 -19.80
CA LYS A 203 -62.54 -15.53 -20.18
C LYS A 203 -63.28 -14.71 -19.11
N LYS A 204 -63.79 -13.56 -19.58
CA LYS A 204 -64.85 -12.67 -19.05
C LYS A 204 -64.67 -12.04 -17.67
#